data_AF-A0A7W3T7P2-F1
#
_entry.id   AF-A0A7W3T7P2-F1
#
_cell.length_a   1.000
_cell.length_b   1.000
_cell.length_c   1.000
_cell.angle_alpha   90.00
_cell.angle_beta   90.00
_cell.angle_gamma   90.00
#
_symmetry.space_group_name_H-M   'P 1'
#
loop_
_entity.id
_entity.type
_entity.pdbx_description
1 polymer ?
#
loop_
_entity_poly.entity_id
_entity_poly.type
_entity_poly.pdbx_seq_one_letter_code
_entity_poly.pdbx_strand_id
1 'polypeptide(L)'
;MIASLPPLSLPPGSLDAMARARPDEEGLAVLRRGVVTRRRLQVRAIARRAADRFPLTWREVGGASAVRLLEEVDAVARPALEEVLRHPYTGVWAHRTLRDLHAREEEGNRTAARAHLSHLVGIAAAAAVRARLPPEVCPPPRNGLVVLPGLGALRLPEGARGDPTTIPAVLDRFIAAGDEGTASGTAGEIDDLLPRGNPSTRRASADAPLWWPRHLITLPSRGGDDDLRISLEDLDPYRNVFPRVTRGRLPG
;
A
#
# COMPACT_ATOMS: atom_id res chain seq x y z
N MET A 1 18.94 3.06 8.12
CA MET A 1 17.60 3.60 7.81
C MET A 1 17.22 4.93 8.50
N ILE A 2 18.15 5.72 9.07
CA ILE A 2 18.05 7.19 9.12
C ILE A 2 19.45 7.73 8.85
N ALA A 3 19.72 8.12 7.61
CA ALA A 3 20.59 9.28 7.41
C ALA A 3 19.80 10.51 7.89
N SER A 4 20.49 11.53 8.40
CA SER A 4 19.86 12.79 8.80
C SER A 4 18.88 13.24 7.70
N LEU A 5 17.59 13.34 8.03
CA LEU A 5 16.59 13.80 7.08
C LEU A 5 16.64 15.33 7.07
N PRO A 6 16.82 15.97 5.90
CA PRO A 6 16.87 17.42 5.84
C PRO A 6 15.55 18.01 6.37
N PRO A 7 15.58 19.19 7.01
CA PRO A 7 14.38 19.85 7.47
C PRO A 7 13.45 20.13 6.28
N LEU A 8 12.16 19.87 6.48
CA LEU A 8 11.13 20.21 5.49
C LEU A 8 10.81 21.69 5.63
N SER A 9 11.24 22.50 4.66
CA SER A 9 10.89 23.90 4.54
C SER A 9 10.03 24.10 3.30
N LEU A 10 8.93 24.86 3.44
CA LEU A 10 8.13 25.29 2.29
C LEU A 10 8.83 26.50 1.63
N PRO A 11 8.90 26.55 0.29
CA PRO A 11 9.40 27.73 -0.40
C PRO A 11 8.52 28.96 -0.09
N PRO A 12 9.10 30.17 -0.06
CA PRO A 12 8.33 31.40 0.08
C PRO A 12 7.24 31.48 -1.00
N GLY A 13 6.01 31.82 -0.59
CA GLY A 13 4.87 31.96 -1.51
C GLY A 13 4.16 30.67 -1.89
N SER A 14 4.74 29.48 -1.65
CA SER A 14 4.05 28.20 -1.95
C SER A 14 2.79 28.00 -1.08
N LEU A 15 2.81 28.49 0.17
CA LEU A 15 1.63 28.47 1.03
C LEU A 15 0.48 29.30 0.42
N ASP A 16 0.80 30.50 -0.07
CA ASP A 16 -0.18 31.39 -0.69
C ASP A 16 -0.70 30.80 -2.02
N ALA A 17 0.17 30.15 -2.78
CA ALA A 17 -0.19 29.45 -4.02
C ALA A 17 -1.19 28.32 -3.75
N MET A 18 -0.94 27.50 -2.72
CA MET A 18 -1.87 26.45 -2.26
C MET A 18 -3.19 27.02 -1.74
N ALA A 19 -3.16 28.11 -0.96
CA ALA A 19 -4.36 28.77 -0.46
C ALA A 19 -5.27 29.31 -1.58
N ARG A 20 -4.69 29.64 -2.73
CA ARG A 20 -5.40 30.04 -3.96
C ARG A 20 -5.80 28.86 -4.86
N ALA A 21 -5.64 27.62 -4.40
CA ALA A 21 -5.87 26.41 -5.17
C ALA A 21 -5.04 26.35 -6.48
N ARG A 22 -3.84 26.96 -6.47
CA ARG A 22 -2.87 26.95 -7.58
C ARG A 22 -1.51 26.52 -7.04
N PRO A 23 -1.39 25.28 -6.55
CA PRO A 23 -0.16 24.81 -5.92
C PRO A 23 0.99 24.77 -6.93
N ASP A 24 2.16 25.25 -6.54
CA ASP A 24 3.39 25.14 -7.31
C ASP A 24 4.05 23.76 -7.14
N GLU A 25 4.83 23.34 -8.13
CA GLU A 25 5.47 22.01 -8.15
C GLU A 25 6.44 21.82 -6.97
N GLU A 26 7.17 22.87 -6.60
CA GLU A 26 8.15 22.82 -5.51
C GLU A 26 7.47 22.62 -4.15
N GLY A 27 6.42 23.39 -3.87
CA GLY A 27 5.57 23.22 -2.69
C GLY A 27 4.93 21.83 -2.64
N LEU A 28 4.40 21.33 -3.77
CA LEU A 28 3.87 19.96 -3.85
C LEU A 28 4.94 18.90 -3.59
N ALA A 29 6.16 19.09 -4.11
CA ALA A 29 7.28 18.19 -3.86
C ALA A 29 7.65 18.15 -2.37
N VAL A 30 7.66 19.30 -1.68
CA VAL A 30 7.88 19.35 -0.22
C VAL A 30 6.78 18.60 0.53
N LEU A 31 5.51 18.80 0.19
CA LEU A 31 4.40 18.09 0.82
C LEU A 31 4.49 16.58 0.60
N ARG A 32 4.79 16.13 -0.63
CA ARG A 32 4.97 14.71 -0.96
C ARG A 32 6.10 14.10 -0.13
N ARG A 33 7.26 14.76 -0.04
CA ARG A 33 8.36 14.33 0.82
C ARG A 33 7.95 14.29 2.29
N GLY A 34 7.19 15.28 2.76
CA GLY A 34 6.70 15.34 4.12
C GLY A 34 5.80 14.19 4.51
N VAL A 35 4.88 13.80 3.62
CA VAL A 35 4.04 12.61 3.80
C VAL A 35 4.91 11.36 3.92
N VAL A 36 5.81 11.12 2.97
CA VAL A 36 6.69 9.94 2.97
C VAL A 36 7.53 9.88 4.25
N THR A 37 8.23 10.96 4.59
CA THR A 37 9.06 11.06 5.81
C THR A 37 8.27 10.72 7.06
N ARG A 38 7.08 11.32 7.21
CA ARG A 38 6.20 11.03 8.34
C ARG A 38 5.80 9.56 8.40
N ARG A 39 5.43 8.95 7.26
CA ARG A 39 5.03 7.54 7.21
C ARG A 39 6.16 6.58 7.55
N ARG A 40 7.38 6.86 7.07
CA ARG A 40 8.57 6.07 7.43
C ARG A 40 8.83 6.10 8.94
N LEU A 41 8.75 7.28 9.56
CA LEU A 41 8.90 7.42 11.01
C LEU A 41 7.80 6.67 11.78
N GLN A 42 6.56 6.72 11.30
CA GLN A 42 5.46 5.98 11.91
C GLN A 42 5.61 4.47 11.77
N VAL A 43 5.98 3.95 10.60
CA VAL A 43 6.27 2.52 10.40
C VAL A 43 7.36 2.05 11.37
N ARG A 44 8.44 2.83 11.51
CA ARG A 44 9.51 2.53 12.48
C ARG A 44 9.01 2.54 13.92
N ALA A 45 8.20 3.53 14.30
CA ALA A 45 7.63 3.63 15.64
C ALA A 45 6.69 2.44 15.93
N ILE A 46 5.87 2.04 14.95
CA ILE A 46 5.01 0.86 15.03
C ILE A 46 5.83 -0.40 15.22
N ALA A 47 6.84 -0.63 14.36
CA ALA A 47 7.68 -1.83 14.45
C ALA A 47 8.38 -1.95 15.81
N ARG A 48 8.97 -0.86 16.30
CA ARG A 48 9.61 -0.80 17.62
C ARG A 48 8.62 -1.11 18.74
N ARG A 49 7.47 -0.42 18.74
CA ARG A 49 6.46 -0.57 19.79
C ARG A 49 5.82 -1.95 19.78
N ALA A 50 5.56 -2.50 18.61
CA ALA A 50 5.00 -3.83 18.45
C ALA A 50 5.96 -4.93 18.91
N ALA A 51 7.24 -4.83 18.54
CA ALA A 51 8.27 -5.77 18.97
C ALA A 51 8.48 -5.76 20.50
N ASP A 52 8.41 -4.57 21.12
CA ASP A 52 8.54 -4.37 22.56
C ASP A 52 7.31 -4.90 23.33
N ARG A 53 6.12 -4.50 22.90
CA ARG A 53 4.89 -4.67 23.68
C ARG A 53 4.04 -5.90 23.31
N PHE A 54 4.12 -6.33 22.06
CA PHE A 54 3.36 -7.47 21.54
C PHE A 54 4.30 -8.50 20.88
N PRO A 55 5.34 -8.98 21.59
CA PRO A 55 6.41 -9.78 20.98
C PRO A 55 5.91 -11.09 20.36
N LEU A 56 4.88 -11.72 20.94
CA LEU A 56 4.27 -12.93 20.39
C LEU A 56 3.56 -12.64 19.07
N THR A 57 2.64 -11.67 19.06
CA THR A 57 1.90 -11.27 17.86
C THR A 57 2.84 -10.74 16.77
N TRP A 58 3.88 -9.98 17.14
CA TRP A 58 4.92 -9.50 16.23
C TRP A 58 5.64 -10.65 15.52
N ARG A 59 5.95 -11.73 16.24
CA ARG A 59 6.57 -12.94 15.67
C ARG A 59 5.60 -13.69 14.78
N GLU A 60 4.38 -13.93 15.25
CA GLU A 60 3.35 -14.70 14.54
C GLU A 60 3.00 -14.13 13.17
N VAL A 61 2.91 -12.80 13.06
CA VAL A 61 2.62 -12.13 11.78
C VAL A 61 3.85 -11.95 10.91
N GLY A 62 5.05 -12.32 11.37
CA GLY A 62 6.29 -12.13 10.61
C GLY A 62 6.78 -10.68 10.55
N GLY A 63 6.51 -9.86 11.58
CA GLY A 63 6.81 -8.43 11.59
C GLY A 63 8.30 -8.11 11.37
N ALA A 64 9.21 -8.92 11.91
CA ALA A 64 10.65 -8.75 11.69
C ALA A 64 11.03 -8.94 10.22
N SER A 65 10.46 -9.95 9.56
CA SER A 65 10.70 -10.21 8.14
C SER A 65 10.09 -9.11 7.27
N ALA A 66 8.91 -8.58 7.63
CA ALA A 66 8.32 -7.43 6.93
C ALA A 66 9.19 -6.17 7.02
N VAL A 67 9.80 -5.89 8.17
CA VAL A 67 10.72 -4.76 8.32
C VAL A 67 11.98 -4.94 7.48
N ARG A 68 12.57 -6.13 7.47
CA ARG A 68 13.74 -6.43 6.60
C ARG A 68 13.41 -6.24 5.13
N LEU A 69 12.25 -6.74 4.67
CA LEU A 69 11.81 -6.56 3.28
C LEU A 69 11.62 -5.07 2.93
N LEU A 70 11.08 -4.26 3.84
CA LEU A 70 10.97 -2.81 3.64
C LEU A 70 12.34 -2.12 3.57
N GLU A 71 13.31 -2.57 4.36
CA GLU A 71 14.69 -2.07 4.33
C GLU A 71 15.38 -2.43 3.00
N GLU A 72 15.18 -3.65 2.52
CA GLU A 72 15.67 -4.12 1.23
C GLU A 72 15.07 -3.32 0.07
N VAL A 73 13.74 -3.16 0.04
CA VAL A 73 13.06 -2.34 -0.98
C VAL A 73 13.55 -0.89 -0.93
N ASP A 74 13.74 -0.29 0.25
CA ASP A 74 14.29 1.08 0.35
C ASP A 74 15.72 1.20 -0.18
N ALA A 75 16.51 0.12 -0.10
CA ALA A 75 17.87 0.09 -0.60
C ALA A 75 17.93 -0.01 -2.13
N VAL A 76 17.07 -0.84 -2.74
CA VAL A 76 17.12 -1.12 -4.20
C VAL A 76 16.13 -0.30 -5.03
N ALA A 77 14.99 0.06 -4.46
CA ALA A 77 13.87 0.68 -5.17
C ALA A 77 13.06 1.63 -4.28
N ARG A 78 13.73 2.61 -3.66
CA ARG A 78 13.08 3.61 -2.80
C ARG A 78 11.79 4.20 -3.38
N PRO A 79 11.71 4.61 -4.66
CA PRO A 79 10.47 5.15 -5.22
C PRO A 79 9.26 4.21 -5.12
N ALA A 80 9.47 2.89 -5.21
CA ALA A 80 8.42 1.88 -5.07
C ALA A 80 7.85 1.85 -3.65
N LEU A 81 8.72 1.89 -2.63
CA LEU A 81 8.29 2.00 -1.24
C LEU A 81 7.54 3.31 -0.98
N GLU A 82 8.07 4.42 -1.47
CA GLU A 82 7.44 5.72 -1.25
C GLU A 82 6.03 5.79 -1.83
N GLU A 83 5.78 5.14 -2.97
CA GLU A 83 4.46 5.06 -3.58
C GLU A 83 3.44 4.36 -2.67
N VAL A 84 3.81 3.21 -2.10
CA VAL A 84 2.95 2.50 -1.14
C VAL A 84 2.73 3.33 0.13
N LEU A 85 3.76 4.04 0.60
CA LEU A 85 3.64 4.89 1.78
C LEU A 85 2.79 6.14 1.54
N ARG A 86 2.76 6.66 0.30
CA ARG A 86 1.88 7.76 -0.10
C ARG A 86 0.41 7.35 -0.17
N HIS A 87 0.10 6.05 -0.21
CA HIS A 87 -1.27 5.58 -0.26
C HIS A 87 -2.12 6.17 0.90
N PRO A 88 -3.30 6.77 0.60
CA PRO A 88 -4.05 7.54 1.58
C PRO A 88 -4.35 6.78 2.89
N TYR A 89 -4.66 5.49 2.77
CA TYR A 89 -5.07 4.67 3.91
C TYR A 89 -3.91 4.07 4.70
N THR A 90 -2.69 4.02 4.14
CA THR A 90 -1.46 3.76 4.93
C THR A 90 -1.39 4.74 6.09
N GLY A 91 -1.88 5.95 5.85
CA GLY A 91 -1.82 6.98 6.84
C GLY A 91 -2.76 6.88 8.01
N VAL A 92 -3.98 6.46 7.69
CA VAL A 92 -5.00 6.10 8.65
C VAL A 92 -4.53 4.91 9.48
N TRP A 93 -4.06 3.86 8.81
CA TRP A 93 -3.54 2.66 9.43
C TRP A 93 -2.47 3.03 10.46
N ALA A 94 -1.49 3.83 10.07
CA ALA A 94 -0.39 4.19 10.94
C ALA A 94 -0.87 4.92 12.21
N HIS A 95 -1.82 5.85 12.08
CA HIS A 95 -2.38 6.56 13.23
C HIS A 95 -3.17 5.63 14.17
N ARG A 96 -4.08 4.82 13.61
CA ARG A 96 -4.89 3.85 14.40
C ARG A 96 -4.00 2.83 15.10
N THR A 97 -3.03 2.28 14.38
CA THR A 97 -2.08 1.31 14.91
C THR A 97 -1.28 1.91 16.06
N LEU A 98 -0.71 3.11 15.90
CA LEU A 98 0.02 3.75 16.99
C LEU A 98 -0.89 4.00 18.20
N ARG A 99 -2.09 4.53 18.00
CA ARG A 99 -3.05 4.75 19.10
C ARG A 99 -3.33 3.45 19.86
N ASP A 100 -3.63 2.37 19.15
CA ASP A 100 -4.05 1.10 19.75
C ASP A 100 -2.86 0.37 20.42
N LEU A 101 -1.66 0.47 19.82
CA LEU A 101 -0.40 0.02 20.43
C LEU A 101 0.03 0.84 21.67
N HIS A 102 -0.62 1.98 21.96
CA HIS A 102 -0.42 2.74 23.21
C HIS A 102 -1.53 2.52 24.24
N ALA A 103 -2.71 2.04 23.85
CA ALA A 103 -3.83 1.73 24.77
C ALA A 103 -3.51 0.53 25.67
N ARG A 104 -4.05 0.41 26.89
CA ARG A 104 -3.74 -0.69 27.83
C ARG A 104 -3.89 -2.09 27.21
N GLU A 105 -3.09 -3.05 27.70
CA GLU A 105 -3.10 -4.42 27.19
C GLU A 105 -4.32 -5.16 27.72
N GLU A 106 -5.29 -5.37 26.84
CA GLU A 106 -6.50 -6.12 27.07
C GLU A 106 -6.68 -7.12 25.92
N GLU A 107 -7.47 -8.19 26.09
CA GLU A 107 -7.66 -9.23 25.06
C GLU A 107 -8.13 -8.64 23.72
N GLY A 108 -9.06 -7.66 23.75
CA GLY A 108 -9.51 -6.95 22.55
C GLY A 108 -8.38 -6.19 21.82
N ASN A 109 -7.37 -5.72 22.56
CA ASN A 109 -6.21 -5.04 21.99
C ASN A 109 -5.31 -6.01 21.22
N ARG A 110 -5.13 -7.26 21.69
CA ARG A 110 -4.32 -8.27 20.98
C ARG A 110 -4.87 -8.60 19.60
N THR A 111 -6.18 -8.77 19.48
CA THR A 111 -6.83 -9.01 18.18
C THR A 111 -6.68 -7.81 17.24
N ALA A 112 -6.86 -6.59 17.75
CA ALA A 112 -6.65 -5.37 16.97
C ALA A 112 -5.17 -5.23 16.53
N ALA A 113 -4.22 -5.44 17.44
CA ALA A 113 -2.79 -5.43 17.16
C ALA A 113 -2.43 -6.43 16.05
N ARG A 114 -2.94 -7.66 16.11
CA ARG A 114 -2.71 -8.66 15.06
C ARG A 114 -3.18 -8.16 13.68
N ALA A 115 -4.37 -7.58 13.59
CA ALA A 115 -4.89 -7.03 12.34
C ALA A 115 -4.05 -5.84 11.82
N HIS A 116 -3.61 -4.96 12.71
CA HIS A 116 -2.74 -3.84 12.37
C HIS A 116 -1.37 -4.29 11.86
N LEU A 117 -0.75 -5.24 12.54
CA LEU A 117 0.58 -5.73 12.18
C LEU A 117 0.52 -6.61 10.92
N SER A 118 -0.57 -7.33 10.70
CA SER A 118 -0.80 -8.02 9.41
C SER A 118 -0.84 -7.04 8.24
N HIS A 119 -1.35 -5.83 8.43
CA HIS A 119 -1.34 -4.81 7.38
C HIS A 119 0.07 -4.24 7.12
N LEU A 120 0.97 -4.20 8.12
CA LEU A 120 2.38 -3.89 7.89
C LEU A 120 3.02 -4.89 6.91
N VAL A 121 2.70 -6.18 7.06
CA VAL A 121 3.16 -7.23 6.14
C VAL A 121 2.61 -6.98 4.73
N GLY A 122 1.35 -6.55 4.61
CA GLY A 122 0.76 -6.18 3.33
C GLY A 122 1.42 -4.97 2.67
N ILE A 123 1.83 -3.97 3.46
CA ILE A 123 2.63 -2.83 2.98
C ILE A 123 3.98 -3.32 2.46
N ALA A 124 4.66 -4.20 3.19
CA ALA A 124 5.95 -4.76 2.78
C ALA A 124 5.83 -5.57 1.48
N ALA A 125 4.83 -6.45 1.38
CA ALA A 125 4.55 -7.23 0.18
C ALA A 125 4.20 -6.34 -1.02
N ALA A 126 3.36 -5.31 -0.83
CA ALA A 126 3.03 -4.37 -1.89
C ALA A 126 4.26 -3.58 -2.39
N ALA A 127 5.14 -3.17 -1.47
CA ALA A 127 6.38 -2.48 -1.81
C ALA A 127 7.34 -3.40 -2.58
N ALA A 128 7.47 -4.66 -2.17
CA ALA A 128 8.29 -5.66 -2.85
C ALA A 128 7.79 -5.97 -4.27
N VAL A 129 6.48 -6.18 -4.45
CA VAL A 129 5.87 -6.38 -5.77
C VAL A 129 6.13 -5.16 -6.68
N ARG A 130 5.96 -3.92 -6.15
CA ARG A 130 6.29 -2.71 -6.92
C ARG A 130 7.79 -2.59 -7.24
N ALA A 131 8.66 -3.15 -6.41
CA ALA A 131 10.10 -3.21 -6.60
C ALA A 131 10.56 -4.41 -7.44
N ARG A 132 9.63 -5.27 -7.89
CA ARG A 132 9.93 -6.55 -8.57
C ARG A 132 10.82 -7.47 -7.75
N LEU A 133 10.67 -7.44 -6.42
CA LEU A 133 11.31 -8.36 -5.51
C LEU A 133 10.32 -9.45 -5.07
N PRO A 134 10.73 -10.72 -5.03
CA PRO A 134 9.89 -11.79 -4.52
C PRO A 134 9.55 -11.51 -3.04
N PRO A 135 8.25 -11.42 -2.68
CA PRO A 135 7.87 -11.13 -1.31
C PRO A 135 8.09 -12.37 -0.43
N GLU A 136 9.12 -12.34 0.41
CA GLU A 136 9.39 -13.41 1.39
C GLU A 136 8.34 -13.48 2.52
N VAL A 137 7.43 -12.50 2.58
CA VAL A 137 6.35 -12.44 3.57
C VAL A 137 5.01 -12.20 2.89
N CYS A 138 4.00 -12.90 3.36
CA CYS A 138 2.62 -12.74 2.90
C CYS A 138 1.72 -12.35 4.07
N PRO A 139 0.86 -11.33 3.94
CA PRO A 139 -0.05 -10.98 5.01
C PRO A 139 -1.13 -12.06 5.14
N PRO A 140 -1.55 -12.41 6.36
CA PRO A 140 -2.62 -13.37 6.56
C PRO A 140 -3.93 -12.84 5.94
N PRO A 141 -4.75 -13.72 5.34
CA PRO A 141 -6.00 -13.30 4.74
C PRO A 141 -6.99 -12.80 5.79
N ARG A 142 -7.64 -11.68 5.49
CA ARG A 142 -8.75 -11.12 6.28
C ARG A 142 -10.05 -11.36 5.54
N ASN A 143 -10.92 -12.19 6.09
CA ASN A 143 -12.19 -12.61 5.46
C ASN A 143 -11.97 -13.19 4.05
N GLY A 144 -10.90 -13.96 3.86
CA GLY A 144 -10.53 -14.55 2.56
C GLY A 144 -9.89 -13.58 1.58
N LEU A 145 -9.54 -12.35 2.00
CA LEU A 145 -8.87 -11.35 1.17
C LEU A 145 -7.48 -11.02 1.70
N VAL A 146 -6.50 -10.97 0.81
CA VAL A 146 -5.14 -10.50 1.06
C VAL A 146 -5.03 -9.16 0.35
N VAL A 147 -5.14 -8.07 1.10
CA VAL A 147 -5.11 -6.71 0.54
C VAL A 147 -3.67 -6.22 0.46
N LEU A 148 -3.27 -5.74 -0.72
CA LEU A 148 -1.98 -5.12 -1.00
C LEU A 148 -2.21 -3.63 -1.28
N PRO A 149 -1.87 -2.73 -0.34
CA PRO A 149 -2.17 -1.30 -0.45
C PRO A 149 -1.66 -0.70 -1.76
N GLY A 150 -2.55 -0.01 -2.48
CA GLY A 150 -2.23 0.61 -3.75
C GLY A 150 -2.10 -0.34 -4.95
N LEU A 151 -2.25 -1.67 -4.77
CA LEU A 151 -2.22 -2.65 -5.86
C LEU A 151 -3.59 -3.31 -6.08
N GLY A 152 -4.25 -3.71 -5.00
CA GLY A 152 -5.53 -4.42 -5.08
C GLY A 152 -5.66 -5.46 -3.97
N ALA A 153 -6.40 -6.53 -4.25
CA ALA A 153 -6.53 -7.65 -3.33
C ALA A 153 -6.48 -8.99 -4.05
N LEU A 154 -6.02 -10.01 -3.32
CA LEU A 154 -6.16 -11.40 -3.72
C LEU A 154 -7.30 -12.04 -2.92
N ARG A 155 -8.29 -12.57 -3.63
CA ARG A 155 -9.39 -13.37 -3.09
C ARG A 155 -8.99 -14.83 -3.09
N LEU A 156 -8.81 -15.38 -1.89
CA LEU A 156 -8.47 -16.78 -1.71
C LEU A 156 -9.74 -17.65 -1.77
N PRO A 157 -9.76 -18.73 -2.59
CA PRO A 157 -10.75 -19.78 -2.50
C PRO A 157 -10.78 -20.36 -1.08
N GLU A 158 -11.93 -20.87 -0.65
CA GLU A 158 -12.11 -21.37 0.72
C GLU A 158 -11.09 -22.45 1.09
N GLY A 159 -10.77 -23.37 0.17
CA GLY A 159 -9.74 -24.40 0.37
C GLY A 159 -8.28 -23.92 0.33
N ALA A 160 -8.01 -22.71 -0.15
CA ALA A 160 -6.66 -22.17 -0.28
C ALA A 160 -6.26 -21.22 0.86
N ARG A 161 -7.18 -20.94 1.81
CA ARG A 161 -6.93 -20.00 2.92
C ARG A 161 -5.86 -20.46 3.90
N GLY A 162 -5.59 -21.77 3.95
CA GLY A 162 -4.58 -22.38 4.80
C GLY A 162 -3.32 -22.84 4.06
N ASP A 163 -3.27 -22.72 2.73
CA ASP A 163 -2.11 -23.11 1.95
C ASP A 163 -1.09 -21.96 1.92
N PRO A 164 0.10 -22.12 2.52
CA PRO A 164 1.11 -21.07 2.56
C PRO A 164 1.72 -20.77 1.19
N THR A 165 1.51 -21.62 0.18
CA THR A 165 2.12 -21.48 -1.16
C THR A 165 1.27 -20.69 -2.14
N THR A 166 -0.04 -20.61 -1.92
CA THR A 166 -0.97 -19.93 -2.84
C THR A 166 -0.66 -18.44 -2.98
N ILE A 167 -0.43 -17.72 -1.88
CA ILE A 167 -0.17 -16.26 -1.96
C ILE A 167 1.18 -15.98 -2.65
N PRO A 168 2.32 -16.57 -2.24
CA PRO A 168 3.60 -16.39 -2.94
C PRO A 168 3.50 -16.69 -4.44
N ALA A 169 2.91 -17.82 -4.83
CA ALA A 169 2.81 -18.21 -6.23
C ALA A 169 2.02 -17.20 -7.08
N VAL A 170 0.99 -16.56 -6.51
CA VAL A 170 0.25 -15.51 -7.20
C VAL A 170 1.06 -14.22 -7.28
N LEU A 171 1.79 -13.84 -6.23
CA LEU A 171 2.65 -12.66 -6.23
C LEU A 171 3.85 -12.80 -7.19
N ASP A 172 4.45 -13.98 -7.27
CA ASP A 172 5.54 -14.27 -8.22
C ASP A 172 5.06 -14.15 -9.66
N ARG A 173 3.84 -14.64 -9.96
CA ARG A 173 3.22 -14.46 -11.28
C ARG A 173 2.98 -12.98 -11.60
N PHE A 174 2.62 -12.17 -10.61
CA PHE A 174 2.48 -10.72 -10.81
C PHE A 174 3.80 -10.05 -11.17
N ILE A 175 4.88 -10.46 -10.52
CA ILE A 175 6.22 -9.93 -10.80
C ILE A 175 6.65 -10.35 -12.21
N ALA A 176 6.51 -11.63 -12.56
CA ALA A 176 6.90 -12.17 -13.87
C ALA A 176 6.10 -11.55 -15.04
N ALA A 177 4.80 -11.32 -14.87
CA ALA A 177 3.99 -10.66 -15.90
C ALA A 177 4.45 -9.20 -16.17
N GLY A 178 5.11 -8.56 -15.20
CA GLY A 178 5.71 -7.23 -15.36
C GLY A 178 7.01 -7.21 -16.17
N ASP A 179 7.66 -8.36 -16.38
CA ASP A 179 8.94 -8.46 -17.10
C ASP A 179 8.76 -8.68 -18.61
N GLU A 180 7.62 -9.21 -19.05
CA GLU A 180 7.32 -9.39 -20.49
C GLU A 180 6.92 -8.08 -21.19
N GLY A 181 6.65 -7.02 -20.42
CA GLY A 181 6.49 -5.65 -20.92
C GLY A 181 7.77 -4.84 -20.74
N THR A 182 8.50 -4.58 -21.81
CA THR A 182 9.61 -3.60 -21.84
C THR A 182 9.13 -2.25 -21.32
N ALA A 183 9.42 -1.91 -20.05
CA ALA A 183 9.08 -0.63 -19.44
C ALA A 183 10.36 0.01 -18.88
N SER A 184 10.95 0.88 -19.69
CA SER A 184 11.85 1.93 -19.23
C SER A 184 11.00 3.17 -18.94
N GLY A 185 10.48 3.33 -17.72
CA GLY A 185 9.56 4.44 -17.45
C GLY A 185 9.10 4.56 -16.00
N THR A 186 8.83 5.79 -15.59
CA THR A 186 8.46 6.27 -14.25
C THR A 186 7.34 5.49 -13.53
N ALA A 187 7.31 5.59 -12.19
CA ALA A 187 6.43 4.92 -11.21
C ALA A 187 4.90 4.87 -11.48
N GLY A 188 4.40 5.56 -12.50
CA GLY A 188 3.00 5.48 -12.96
C GLY A 188 2.68 4.26 -13.84
N GLU A 189 3.69 3.55 -14.36
CA GLU A 189 3.50 2.45 -15.32
C GLU A 189 3.21 1.08 -14.65
N ILE A 190 3.38 0.96 -13.32
CA ILE A 190 3.03 -0.28 -12.59
C ILE A 190 1.51 -0.47 -12.52
N ASP A 191 0.72 0.61 -12.54
CA ASP A 191 -0.74 0.52 -12.60
C ASP A 191 -1.21 -0.08 -13.95
N ASP A 192 -0.35 -0.07 -14.98
CA ASP A 192 -0.60 -0.68 -16.30
C ASP A 192 -0.20 -2.17 -16.37
N LEU A 193 0.65 -2.63 -15.45
CA LEU A 193 1.12 -4.02 -15.34
C LEU A 193 0.23 -4.88 -14.42
N LEU A 194 -0.65 -4.26 -13.62
CA LEU A 194 -1.67 -4.98 -12.86
C LEU A 194 -2.81 -5.39 -13.81
N PRO A 195 -3.42 -6.59 -13.66
CA PRO A 195 -4.55 -7.00 -14.48
C PRO A 195 -5.64 -5.94 -14.44
N ARG A 196 -5.73 -5.16 -15.52
CA ARG A 196 -6.62 -4.01 -15.57
C ARG A 196 -8.05 -4.52 -15.45
N GLY A 197 -8.76 -4.04 -14.42
CA GLY A 197 -10.20 -4.05 -14.38
C GLY A 197 -10.74 -2.95 -15.30
N ASN A 198 -10.41 -2.97 -16.58
CA ASN A 198 -11.08 -2.13 -17.57
C ASN A 198 -12.28 -2.92 -18.14
N PRO A 199 -13.52 -2.38 -18.13
CA PRO A 199 -14.66 -3.02 -18.76
C PRO A 199 -14.47 -3.35 -20.26
N SER A 200 -13.48 -2.75 -20.94
CA SER A 200 -13.15 -3.09 -22.34
C SER A 200 -12.11 -4.19 -22.54
N THR A 201 -11.40 -4.66 -21.51
CA THR A 201 -10.42 -5.76 -21.62
C THR A 201 -10.84 -6.97 -20.78
N ARG A 202 -11.92 -7.63 -21.22
CA ARG A 202 -12.41 -8.92 -20.68
C ARG A 202 -11.35 -10.04 -20.61
N ARG A 203 -10.22 -9.91 -21.31
CA ARG A 203 -9.17 -10.94 -21.37
C ARG A 203 -8.31 -11.05 -20.11
N ALA A 204 -7.94 -9.94 -19.46
CA ALA A 204 -7.07 -9.99 -18.27
C ALA A 204 -7.76 -10.59 -17.03
N SER A 205 -9.10 -10.63 -17.01
CA SER A 205 -9.88 -11.21 -15.92
C SER A 205 -9.92 -12.74 -15.92
N ALA A 206 -9.54 -13.41 -17.02
CA ALA A 206 -9.59 -14.86 -17.12
C ALA A 206 -8.34 -15.54 -16.51
N ASP A 207 -7.18 -14.89 -16.57
CA ASP A 207 -5.88 -15.50 -16.20
C ASP A 207 -5.49 -15.31 -14.71
N ALA A 208 -6.26 -14.51 -13.98
CA ALA A 208 -6.11 -14.30 -12.53
C ALA A 208 -7.49 -14.21 -11.82
N PRO A 209 -8.30 -15.28 -11.80
CA PRO A 209 -9.66 -15.26 -11.23
C PRO A 209 -9.71 -14.92 -9.73
N LEU A 210 -8.55 -14.99 -9.07
CA LEU A 210 -8.38 -14.67 -7.67
C LEU A 210 -8.04 -13.18 -7.46
N TRP A 211 -7.61 -12.45 -8.48
CA TRP A 211 -7.17 -11.07 -8.33
C TRP A 211 -8.29 -10.07 -8.48
N TRP A 212 -8.28 -9.11 -7.57
CA TRP A 212 -9.26 -8.06 -7.42
C TRP A 212 -8.53 -6.73 -7.62
N PRO A 213 -8.46 -6.19 -8.86
CA PRO A 213 -7.71 -4.97 -9.13
C PRO A 213 -8.41 -3.75 -8.54
N ARG A 214 -7.68 -2.64 -8.41
CA ARG A 214 -8.29 -1.34 -8.07
C ARG A 214 -9.12 -0.83 -9.25
N HIS A 215 -10.15 -0.05 -8.96
CA HIS A 215 -10.91 0.60 -10.02
C HIS A 215 -10.12 1.80 -10.53
N LEU A 216 -9.96 1.91 -11.85
CA LEU A 216 -9.29 3.04 -12.51
C LEU A 216 -10.30 3.71 -13.44
N ILE A 217 -10.56 4.99 -13.21
CA ILE A 217 -11.40 5.82 -14.05
C ILE A 217 -10.47 6.71 -14.87
N THR A 218 -10.54 6.58 -16.20
CA THR A 218 -9.83 7.44 -17.14
C THR A 218 -10.81 8.43 -17.74
N LEU A 219 -10.52 9.71 -17.56
CA LEU A 219 -11.30 10.81 -18.11
C LEU A 219 -10.48 11.47 -19.22
N PRO A 220 -10.99 11.48 -20.46
CA PRO A 220 -10.26 12.08 -21.56
C PRO A 220 -10.06 13.57 -21.34
N SER A 221 -8.84 14.06 -21.57
CA SER A 221 -8.55 15.48 -21.44
C SER A 221 -9.18 16.26 -22.59
N ARG A 222 -9.95 17.30 -22.26
CA ARG A 222 -10.46 18.25 -23.27
C ARG A 222 -9.39 19.30 -23.53
N GLY A 223 -8.42 18.97 -24.39
CA GLY A 223 -7.44 19.94 -24.92
C GLY A 223 -6.04 19.90 -24.29
N GLY A 224 -5.66 18.80 -23.62
CA GLY A 224 -4.27 18.51 -23.24
C GLY A 224 -3.87 17.10 -23.66
N ASP A 225 -2.57 16.81 -23.66
CA ASP A 225 -2.03 15.54 -24.17
C ASP A 225 -2.26 14.34 -23.23
N ASP A 226 -2.58 14.56 -21.95
CA ASP A 226 -2.71 13.50 -20.95
C ASP A 226 -4.12 13.34 -20.38
N ASP A 227 -4.68 12.13 -20.47
CA ASP A 227 -5.91 11.74 -19.80
C ASP A 227 -5.81 11.82 -18.27
N LEU A 228 -6.86 12.32 -17.62
CA LEU A 228 -6.94 12.30 -16.16
C LEU A 228 -7.27 10.89 -15.68
N ARG A 229 -6.37 10.29 -14.92
CA ARG A 229 -6.53 8.96 -14.32
C ARG A 229 -6.82 9.07 -12.83
N ILE A 230 -7.94 8.48 -12.40
CA ILE A 230 -8.39 8.47 -11.00
C ILE A 230 -8.48 7.03 -10.55
N SER A 231 -7.66 6.64 -9.56
CA SER A 231 -7.78 5.34 -8.94
C SER A 231 -8.69 5.40 -7.71
N LEU A 232 -9.68 4.52 -7.65
CA LEU A 232 -10.56 4.34 -6.50
C LEU A 232 -10.09 3.17 -5.65
N GLU A 233 -10.00 3.41 -4.34
CA GLU A 233 -9.59 2.42 -3.36
C GLU A 233 -10.77 2.02 -2.48
N ASP A 234 -11.39 0.90 -2.82
CA ASP A 234 -12.54 0.33 -2.12
C ASP A 234 -12.24 -1.03 -1.45
N LEU A 235 -10.98 -1.46 -1.49
CA LEU A 235 -10.53 -2.74 -0.92
C LEU A 235 -9.82 -2.56 0.42
N ASP A 236 -9.15 -1.42 0.63
CA ASP A 236 -8.38 -1.17 1.84
C ASP A 236 -9.24 -1.30 3.12
N PRO A 237 -8.82 -2.13 4.11
CA PRO A 237 -9.57 -2.32 5.35
C PRO A 237 -9.63 -1.06 6.24
N TYR A 238 -8.78 -0.07 6.00
CA TYR A 238 -8.72 1.20 6.73
C TYR A 238 -9.54 2.32 6.07
N ARG A 239 -10.25 2.05 4.95
CA ARG A 239 -11.08 3.05 4.27
C ARG A 239 -12.26 3.59 5.08
N ASN A 240 -12.72 2.83 6.08
CA ASN A 240 -13.87 3.17 6.94
C ASN A 240 -13.48 4.15 8.06
N VAL A 241 -12.87 5.28 7.71
CA VAL A 241 -12.48 6.35 8.67
C VAL A 241 -13.51 7.44 8.85
N PHE A 242 -14.44 7.53 7.90
CA PHE A 242 -15.49 8.52 7.96
C PHE A 242 -16.72 7.90 8.64
N PRO A 243 -17.54 8.69 9.35
CA PRO A 243 -18.71 8.22 10.12
C PRO A 243 -19.83 7.60 9.25
N ARG A 244 -19.62 7.43 7.94
CA ARG A 244 -20.57 6.79 7.03
C ARG A 244 -20.19 5.33 6.81
N VAL A 245 -21.18 4.45 6.94
CA VAL A 245 -21.03 3.03 6.59
C VAL A 245 -20.60 2.94 5.13
N THR A 246 -19.40 2.43 4.94
CA THR A 246 -18.80 2.23 3.62
C THR A 246 -19.42 0.95 3.07
N ARG A 247 -20.10 1.07 1.92
CA ARG A 247 -20.67 -0.10 1.24
C ARG A 247 -19.56 -1.07 0.83
N GLY A 248 -19.95 -2.29 0.46
CA GLY A 248 -19.03 -3.27 -0.11
C GLY A 248 -18.30 -2.74 -1.36
N ARG A 249 -17.44 -3.57 -1.93
CA ARG A 249 -16.74 -3.26 -3.18
C ARG A 249 -17.72 -2.71 -4.23
N LEU A 250 -17.32 -1.68 -4.96
CA LEU A 250 -18.09 -1.15 -6.08
C LEU A 250 -18.25 -2.25 -7.15
N PRO A 251 -19.45 -2.42 -7.72
CA PRO A 251 -19.60 -3.30 -8.87
C PRO A 251 -18.77 -2.75 -10.05
N GLY A 252 -18.16 -3.66 -10.80
CA GLY A 252 -17.47 -3.34 -12.05
C GLY A 252 -18.41 -3.19 -13.22
#